data_AF-A0A0J7ZFT3-F1
#
_entry.id   AF-A0A0J7ZFT3-F1
#
_cell.length_a   1.000
_cell.length_b   1.000
_cell.length_c   1.000
_cell.angle_alpha   90.00
_cell.angle_beta   90.00
_cell.angle_gamma   90.00
#
_symmetry.space_group_name_H-M   'P 1'
#
loop_
_entity.id
_entity.type
_entity.pdbx_description
1 polymer ?
#
loop_
_entity_poly.entity_id
_entity_poly.type
_entity_poly.pdbx_seq_one_letter_code
_entity_poly.pdbx_strand_id
1 'polypeptide(L)'
;MLIKPDPATPEGEAIIDLADRMDGLEEATGEWPGADTVDILSGWLSRFSFAVSEDLALQVTGRAWVLRQWDRHSDEVTLFADEASAVASLAQHVRSSWDNVAGDEGVPYRPPTDDRTAVELYYGPDKHRGDEGYTLYADDISRHVRAPLSLSLSDAEACATANSSAVFHPQESPDDEGLPCIEIAGVLVFVYLDADRGGVRVSVHLDTADEQLVRADGTVPMQVEIETATVFDNLTPPPAPAEPTRWRTWIRRLTRRATLPDGGKSRQGGVDHPQRHTII
;
A
#
# COMPACT_ATOMS: atom_id res chain seq x y z
N MET A 1 -3.41 -21.66 17.63
CA MET A 1 -3.55 -22.57 16.46
C MET A 1 -2.13 -22.86 16.01
N LEU A 2 -1.60 -24.08 16.20
CA LEU A 2 -0.26 -24.42 15.71
C LEU A 2 -0.39 -24.75 14.22
N ILE A 3 0.15 -23.88 13.37
CA ILE A 3 0.35 -24.18 11.95
C ILE A 3 1.33 -25.36 11.92
N LYS A 4 0.89 -26.52 11.41
CA LYS A 4 1.78 -27.65 11.16
C LYS A 4 2.29 -27.54 9.73
N PRO A 5 3.57 -27.21 9.51
CA PRO A 5 4.15 -27.21 8.17
C PRO A 5 4.05 -28.60 7.54
N ASP A 6 3.72 -28.66 6.24
CA ASP A 6 3.63 -29.92 5.49
C ASP A 6 5.04 -30.34 5.01
N PRO A 7 5.61 -31.44 5.55
CA PRO A 7 6.96 -31.88 5.19
C PRO A 7 7.07 -32.34 3.73
N ALA A 8 5.96 -32.55 3.02
CA ALA A 8 5.98 -32.91 1.60
C ALA A 8 6.19 -31.69 0.67
N THR A 9 6.15 -30.48 1.21
CA THR A 9 6.36 -29.23 0.45
C THR A 9 7.76 -28.66 0.72
N PRO A 10 8.43 -28.04 -0.27
CA PRO A 10 9.71 -27.35 -0.06
C PRO A 10 9.63 -26.29 1.04
N GLU A 11 8.51 -25.57 1.12
CA GLU A 11 8.25 -24.54 2.13
C GLU A 11 8.09 -25.15 3.53
N GLY A 12 7.36 -26.26 3.65
CA GLY A 12 7.19 -26.94 4.92
C GLY A 12 8.47 -27.62 5.41
N GLU A 13 9.29 -28.19 4.52
CA GLU A 13 10.63 -28.68 4.84
C GLU A 13 11.53 -27.56 5.36
N ALA A 14 11.50 -26.38 4.74
CA ALA A 14 12.28 -25.22 5.16
C ALA A 14 11.89 -24.73 6.56
N ILE A 15 10.59 -24.63 6.85
CA ILE A 15 10.07 -24.21 8.17
C ILE A 15 10.45 -25.23 9.25
N ILE A 16 10.38 -26.53 8.95
CA ILE A 16 10.77 -27.59 9.89
C ILE A 16 12.28 -27.52 10.17
N ASP A 17 13.13 -27.37 9.14
CA ASP A 17 14.59 -27.24 9.31
C ASP A 17 14.96 -26.02 10.17
N LEU A 18 14.25 -24.91 10.03
CA LEU A 18 14.48 -23.72 10.87
C LEU A 18 14.10 -23.99 12.32
N ALA A 19 12.91 -24.58 12.55
CA ALA A 19 12.44 -24.91 13.88
C ALA A 19 13.43 -25.84 14.61
N ASP A 20 13.87 -26.92 13.96
CA ASP A 20 14.84 -27.87 14.52
C ASP A 20 16.17 -27.20 14.89
N ARG A 21 16.64 -26.22 14.10
CA ARG A 21 17.88 -25.47 14.40
C ARG A 21 17.73 -24.50 15.56
N MET A 22 16.56 -23.85 15.66
CA MET A 22 16.26 -22.92 16.75
C MET A 22 16.09 -23.67 18.08
N ASP A 23 15.40 -24.81 18.07
CA ASP A 23 15.26 -25.70 19.22
C ASP A 23 16.64 -26.22 19.68
N GLY A 24 17.49 -26.63 18.72
CA GLY A 24 18.87 -27.06 19.02
C GLY A 24 19.74 -25.94 19.62
N LEU A 25 19.52 -24.68 19.23
CA LEU A 25 20.22 -23.53 19.81
C LEU A 25 19.74 -23.27 21.25
N GLU A 26 18.43 -23.33 21.50
CA GLU A 26 17.84 -23.19 22.83
C GLU A 26 18.38 -24.26 23.78
N GLU A 27 18.40 -25.52 23.35
CA GLU A 27 18.93 -26.63 24.15
C GLU A 27 20.43 -26.47 24.48
N ALA A 28 21.21 -25.89 23.56
CA ALA A 28 22.65 -25.74 23.72
C ALA A 28 23.05 -24.54 24.59
N THR A 29 22.31 -23.44 24.53
CA THR A 29 22.72 -22.16 25.14
C THR A 29 21.86 -21.77 26.33
N GLY A 30 20.62 -22.26 26.42
CA GLY A 30 19.66 -21.88 27.47
C GLY A 30 19.23 -20.41 27.44
N GLU A 31 19.62 -19.65 26.41
CA GLU A 31 19.30 -18.24 26.21
C GLU A 31 18.73 -18.01 24.80
N TRP A 32 17.64 -17.25 24.73
CA TRP A 32 17.03 -16.71 23.51
C TRP A 32 17.20 -15.19 23.47
N PRO A 33 17.39 -14.52 22.33
CA PRO A 33 18.27 -14.79 21.18
C PRO A 33 19.51 -13.85 21.14
N GLY A 34 20.62 -14.32 20.53
CA GLY A 34 21.91 -13.60 20.42
C GLY A 34 22.53 -13.65 19.02
N ALA A 35 23.83 -13.34 18.89
CA ALA A 35 24.53 -13.29 17.59
C ALA A 35 24.45 -14.61 16.79
N ASP A 36 24.40 -15.75 17.48
CA ASP A 36 24.30 -17.09 16.87
C ASP A 36 22.98 -17.30 16.10
N THR A 37 21.91 -16.60 16.48
CA THR A 37 20.63 -16.62 15.75
C THR A 37 20.78 -16.00 14.36
N VAL A 38 21.58 -14.95 14.22
CA VAL A 38 21.81 -14.26 12.93
C VAL A 38 22.60 -15.14 11.97
N ASP A 39 23.58 -15.89 12.46
CA ASP A 39 24.36 -16.83 11.66
C ASP A 39 23.52 -18.03 11.22
N ILE A 40 22.66 -18.56 12.09
CA ILE A 40 21.71 -19.63 11.75
C ILE A 40 20.73 -19.17 10.68
N LEU A 41 20.14 -17.98 10.83
CA LEU A 41 19.23 -17.42 9.85
C LEU A 41 19.91 -17.15 8.51
N SER A 42 21.14 -16.63 8.52
CA SER A 42 21.91 -16.36 7.30
C SER A 42 22.27 -17.65 6.55
N GLY A 43 22.70 -18.68 7.27
CA GLY A 43 22.98 -20.00 6.72
C GLY A 43 21.72 -20.70 6.20
N TRP A 44 20.60 -20.54 6.91
CA TRP A 44 19.30 -21.10 6.51
C TRP A 44 18.76 -20.43 5.24
N LEU A 45 18.77 -19.09 5.17
CA LEU A 45 18.38 -18.33 3.97
C LEU A 45 19.27 -18.62 2.76
N SER A 46 20.54 -18.97 2.99
CA SER A 46 21.45 -19.37 1.89
C SER A 46 21.12 -20.77 1.34
N ARG A 47 20.48 -21.62 2.14
CA ARG A 47 20.14 -23.00 1.76
C ARG A 47 18.75 -23.11 1.13
N PHE A 48 17.83 -22.27 1.57
CA PHE A 48 16.46 -22.22 1.05
C PHE A 48 16.25 -20.92 0.29
N SER A 49 16.19 -21.03 -1.04
CA SER A 49 15.81 -19.91 -1.89
C SER A 49 14.30 -19.81 -1.91
N PHE A 50 13.75 -18.79 -1.25
CA PHE A 50 12.35 -18.37 -1.42
C PHE A 50 12.20 -17.46 -2.63
N ALA A 51 13.05 -17.63 -3.65
CA ALA A 51 12.91 -16.89 -4.89
C ALA A 51 11.46 -17.04 -5.36
N VAL A 52 10.76 -15.92 -5.30
CA VAL A 52 9.44 -15.73 -5.85
C VAL A 52 9.47 -16.35 -7.25
N SER A 53 8.62 -17.35 -7.49
CA SER A 53 8.58 -18.02 -8.80
C SER A 53 8.59 -16.95 -9.90
N GLU A 54 9.50 -17.08 -10.86
CA GLU A 54 9.70 -16.13 -11.98
C GLU A 54 8.45 -15.96 -12.88
N ASP A 55 7.35 -16.64 -12.55
CA ASP A 55 6.04 -16.55 -13.19
C ASP A 55 5.16 -15.39 -12.64
N LEU A 56 5.64 -14.61 -11.66
CA LEU A 56 4.93 -13.40 -11.24
C LEU A 56 5.27 -12.25 -12.20
N ALA A 57 4.27 -11.80 -12.96
CA ALA A 57 4.41 -10.60 -13.76
C ALA A 57 4.60 -9.40 -12.82
N LEU A 58 5.79 -8.80 -12.87
CA LEU A 58 6.09 -7.55 -12.18
C LEU A 58 5.18 -6.45 -12.77
N GLN A 59 4.17 -6.01 -12.03
CA GLN A 59 3.40 -4.83 -12.42
C GLN A 59 3.92 -3.63 -11.64
N VAL A 60 4.52 -2.69 -12.36
CA VAL A 60 4.79 -1.35 -11.84
C VAL A 60 3.46 -0.64 -11.63
N THR A 61 3.06 -0.46 -10.36
CA THR A 61 1.81 0.20 -9.97
C THR A 61 1.95 1.70 -9.79
N GLY A 62 3.18 2.19 -9.71
CA GLY A 62 3.47 3.60 -9.58
C GLY A 62 4.96 3.84 -9.44
N ARG A 63 5.31 5.11 -9.36
CA ARG A 63 6.66 5.57 -9.04
C ARG A 63 6.59 6.31 -7.72
N ALA A 64 7.53 6.01 -6.82
CA ALA A 64 7.70 6.75 -5.58
C ALA A 64 9.12 7.29 -5.48
N TRP A 65 9.27 8.32 -4.66
CA TRP A 65 10.55 8.83 -4.23
C TRP A 65 10.92 8.19 -2.91
N VAL A 66 12.00 7.42 -2.92
CA VAL A 66 12.53 6.73 -1.75
C VAL A 66 13.55 7.66 -1.10
N LEU A 67 13.23 8.12 0.11
CA LEU A 67 14.16 8.84 0.96
C LEU A 67 14.64 7.88 2.05
N ARG A 68 15.94 7.58 2.06
CA ARG A 68 16.60 6.90 3.17
C ARG A 68 17.43 7.92 3.93
N GLN A 69 17.24 8.01 5.24
CA GLN A 69 18.02 8.85 6.14
C GLN A 69 18.65 7.95 7.19
N TRP A 70 19.95 8.11 7.41
CA TRP A 70 20.64 7.37 8.46
C TRP A 70 21.40 8.32 9.37
N ASP A 71 21.47 7.96 10.64
CA ASP A 71 22.39 8.50 11.62
C ASP A 71 23.00 7.38 12.49
N ARG A 72 23.77 7.74 13.52
CA ARG A 72 24.38 6.76 14.44
C ARG A 72 23.39 5.94 15.29
N HIS A 73 22.11 6.28 15.28
CA HIS A 73 21.04 5.71 16.10
C HIS A 73 19.86 5.16 15.28
N SER A 74 19.71 5.56 14.02
CA SER A 74 18.55 5.23 13.17
C SER A 74 18.95 5.05 11.70
N ASP A 75 18.20 4.21 11.00
CA ASP A 75 18.25 4.04 9.53
C ASP A 75 16.81 3.92 9.04
N GLU A 76 16.24 5.04 8.60
CA GLU A 76 14.82 5.17 8.27
C GLU A 76 14.63 5.29 6.76
N VAL A 77 13.64 4.57 6.24
CA VAL A 77 13.22 4.65 4.83
C VAL A 77 11.78 5.13 4.78
N THR A 78 11.56 6.23 4.06
CA THR A 78 10.23 6.84 3.87
C THR A 78 9.92 6.97 2.37
N LEU A 79 8.66 6.76 2.00
CA LEU A 79 8.19 6.82 0.62
C LEU A 79 7.34 8.07 0.39
N PHE A 80 7.58 8.76 -0.73
CA PHE A 80 6.85 9.96 -1.13
C PHE A 80 6.29 9.83 -2.54
N ALA A 81 5.17 10.49 -2.81
CA ALA A 81 4.56 10.53 -4.14
C ALA A 81 5.40 11.34 -5.15
N ASP A 82 6.16 12.32 -4.68
CA ASP A 82 6.96 13.22 -5.51
C ASP A 82 8.25 13.67 -4.80
N GLU A 83 9.20 14.15 -5.59
CA GLU A 83 10.52 14.59 -5.11
C GLU A 83 10.41 15.79 -4.16
N ALA A 84 9.50 16.73 -4.44
CA ALA A 84 9.40 17.96 -3.66
C ALA A 84 8.91 17.66 -2.25
N SER A 85 7.97 16.72 -2.10
CA SER A 85 7.52 16.22 -0.80
C SER A 85 8.64 15.55 -0.01
N ALA A 86 9.47 14.73 -0.68
CA ALA A 86 10.62 14.08 -0.03
C ALA A 86 11.66 15.11 0.43
N VAL A 87 11.97 16.10 -0.43
CA VAL A 87 12.91 17.18 -0.12
C VAL A 87 12.38 18.10 0.97
N ALA A 88 11.07 18.39 1.00
CA ALA A 88 10.45 19.20 2.05
C ALA A 88 10.53 18.50 3.42
N SER A 89 10.29 17.19 3.46
CA SER A 89 10.46 16.38 4.68
C SER A 89 11.92 16.41 5.17
N LEU A 90 12.87 16.18 4.26
CA LEU A 90 14.30 16.26 4.59
C LEU A 90 14.70 17.66 5.08
N ALA A 91 14.20 18.71 4.43
CA ALA A 91 14.46 20.09 4.84
C ALA A 91 13.86 20.41 6.21
N GLN A 92 12.73 19.81 6.59
CA GLN A 92 12.17 19.94 7.94
C GLN A 92 13.12 19.36 8.99
N HIS A 93 13.64 18.15 8.76
CA HIS A 93 14.65 17.53 9.63
C HIS A 93 15.90 18.41 9.75
N VAL A 94 16.45 18.83 8.61
CA VAL A 94 17.62 19.73 8.54
C VAL A 94 17.41 21.01 9.35
N ARG A 95 16.24 21.64 9.23
CA ARG A 95 15.94 22.88 9.97
C ARG A 95 15.81 22.64 11.47
N SER A 96 15.26 21.51 11.89
CA SER A 96 15.23 21.15 13.31
C SER A 96 16.62 20.90 13.90
N SER A 97 17.57 20.50 13.04
CA SER A 97 18.95 20.20 13.41
C SER A 97 19.95 21.32 13.05
N TRP A 98 19.47 22.49 12.63
CA TRP A 98 20.31 23.55 12.03
C TRP A 98 21.40 24.08 12.96
N ASP A 99 21.16 24.08 14.27
CA ASP A 99 22.13 24.50 15.27
C ASP A 99 23.44 23.70 15.21
N ASN A 100 23.44 22.51 14.58
CA ASN A 100 24.63 21.69 14.39
C ASN A 100 25.59 22.21 13.29
N VAL A 101 25.16 23.12 12.43
CA VAL A 101 25.95 23.70 11.32
C VAL A 101 25.96 25.23 11.30
N ALA A 102 25.12 25.87 12.13
CA ALA A 102 24.94 27.31 12.12
C ALA A 102 26.25 28.06 12.41
N GLY A 103 26.69 28.89 11.46
CA GLY A 103 27.92 29.68 11.59
C GLY A 103 29.18 28.97 11.11
N ASP A 104 29.07 27.75 10.59
CA ASP A 104 30.16 27.11 9.83
C ASP A 104 30.47 27.93 8.55
N GLU A 105 31.66 27.73 7.99
CA GLU A 105 32.10 28.44 6.78
C GLU A 105 31.08 28.25 5.63
N GLY A 106 30.51 29.35 5.15
CA GLY A 106 29.48 29.35 4.09
C GLY A 106 28.05 29.04 4.57
N VAL A 107 27.84 28.73 5.86
CA VAL A 107 26.52 28.37 6.41
C VAL A 107 25.94 29.53 7.25
N PRO A 108 24.74 30.04 6.93
CA PRO A 108 24.13 31.12 7.69
C PRO A 108 23.69 30.68 9.08
N TYR A 109 23.67 31.62 10.04
CA TYR A 109 23.18 31.37 11.40
C TYR A 109 21.68 31.01 11.47
N ARG A 110 20.91 31.29 10.42
CA ARG A 110 19.50 30.91 10.32
C ARG A 110 19.30 30.03 9.08
N PRO A 111 18.47 28.98 9.17
CA PRO A 111 18.22 28.12 8.03
C PRO A 111 17.53 28.87 6.88
N PRO A 112 17.92 28.62 5.63
CA PRO A 112 17.17 29.09 4.46
C PRO A 112 15.74 28.56 4.42
N THR A 113 14.83 29.36 3.86
CA THR A 113 13.44 28.96 3.61
C THR A 113 13.30 28.07 2.37
N ASP A 114 14.26 28.11 1.45
CA ASP A 114 14.29 27.19 0.32
C ASP A 114 14.78 25.81 0.79
N ASP A 115 14.01 24.77 0.46
CA ASP A 115 14.25 23.40 0.97
C ASP A 115 15.56 22.82 0.42
N ARG A 116 15.82 22.95 -0.88
CA ARG A 116 17.06 22.44 -1.48
C ARG A 116 18.28 23.15 -0.96
N THR A 117 18.23 24.48 -0.84
CA THR A 117 19.33 25.27 -0.30
C THR A 117 19.63 24.89 1.16
N ALA A 118 18.59 24.63 1.97
CA ALA A 118 18.79 24.18 3.35
C ALA A 118 19.48 22.81 3.40
N VAL A 119 19.02 21.84 2.60
CA VAL A 119 19.60 20.48 2.52
C VAL A 119 21.05 20.53 2.03
N GLU A 120 21.31 21.26 0.95
CA GLU A 120 22.66 21.40 0.37
C GLU A 120 23.66 22.02 1.36
N LEU A 121 23.25 23.02 2.14
CA LEU A 121 24.12 23.65 3.13
C LEU A 121 24.34 22.79 4.37
N TYR A 122 23.34 22.00 4.77
CA TYR A 122 23.45 21.13 5.95
C TYR A 122 24.34 19.92 5.70
N TYR A 123 24.12 19.22 4.58
CA TYR A 123 24.92 18.05 4.21
C TYR A 123 26.22 18.45 3.50
N GLY A 124 26.25 19.58 2.78
CA GLY A 124 27.44 20.11 2.11
C GLY A 124 27.99 19.21 0.98
N PRO A 125 28.76 19.76 0.03
CA PRO A 125 29.44 18.95 -0.98
C PRO A 125 30.59 18.11 -0.39
N ASP A 126 31.18 18.52 0.74
CA ASP A 126 32.39 17.92 1.33
C ASP A 126 32.20 17.39 2.77
N LYS A 127 31.01 17.53 3.36
CA LYS A 127 30.73 17.01 4.70
C LYS A 127 30.02 15.66 4.59
N HIS A 128 30.78 14.62 4.25
CA HIS A 128 30.43 13.30 4.77
C HIS A 128 30.51 13.39 6.30
N ARG A 129 29.39 13.76 6.94
CA ARG A 129 29.15 13.44 8.34
C ARG A 129 29.17 11.93 8.37
N GLY A 130 30.32 11.33 8.69
CA GLY A 130 30.53 9.88 8.56
C GLY A 130 29.50 9.04 9.34
N ASP A 131 28.74 9.69 10.21
CA ASP A 131 27.68 9.15 11.04
C ASP A 131 26.26 9.65 10.69
N GLU A 132 26.05 10.49 9.66
CA GLU A 132 24.72 10.98 9.24
C GLU A 132 24.67 11.24 7.72
N GLY A 133 23.61 10.80 7.04
CA GLY A 133 23.45 11.04 5.60
C GLY A 133 22.07 10.70 5.06
N TYR A 134 21.91 10.93 3.76
CA TYR A 134 20.67 10.57 3.05
C TYR A 134 20.93 10.07 1.64
N THR A 135 20.04 9.23 1.13
CA THR A 135 19.89 8.94 -0.29
C THR A 135 18.46 9.25 -0.72
N LEU A 136 18.33 9.89 -1.88
CA LEU A 136 17.03 10.20 -2.48
C LEU A 136 17.07 9.77 -3.94
N TYR A 137 16.17 8.88 -4.32
CA TYR A 137 16.03 8.41 -5.70
C TYR A 137 14.60 8.04 -6.01
N ALA A 138 14.24 8.12 -7.30
CA ALA A 138 12.97 7.60 -7.78
C ALA A 138 13.10 6.10 -7.96
N ASP A 139 12.11 5.35 -7.47
CA ASP A 139 12.01 3.92 -7.66
C ASP A 139 10.60 3.52 -8.11
N ASP A 140 10.53 2.47 -8.91
CA ASP A 140 9.27 1.97 -9.42
C ASP A 140 8.68 1.00 -8.38
N ILE A 141 7.55 1.36 -7.79
CA ILE A 141 6.83 0.47 -6.89
C ILE A 141 6.22 -0.63 -7.74
N SER A 142 6.76 -1.82 -7.58
CA SER A 142 6.26 -3.01 -8.24
C SER A 142 5.46 -3.85 -7.25
N ARG A 143 4.27 -4.26 -7.67
CA ARG A 143 3.60 -5.39 -7.04
C ARG A 143 3.91 -6.65 -7.84
N HIS A 144 4.21 -7.72 -7.14
CA HIS A 144 4.19 -9.04 -7.74
C HIS A 144 2.74 -9.46 -7.85
N VAL A 145 2.14 -9.29 -9.02
CA VAL A 145 0.82 -9.84 -9.28
C VAL A 145 1.06 -11.26 -9.77
N ARG A 146 0.46 -12.25 -9.11
CA ARG A 146 0.25 -13.55 -9.77
C ARG A 146 -0.38 -13.28 -11.12
N ALA A 147 0.25 -13.79 -12.18
CA ALA A 147 -0.39 -13.80 -13.50
C ALA A 147 -1.86 -14.20 -13.28
N PRO A 148 -2.83 -13.50 -13.90
CA PRO A 148 -4.24 -13.79 -13.69
C PRO A 148 -4.41 -15.30 -13.82
N LEU A 149 -4.71 -15.96 -12.69
CA LEU A 149 -5.06 -17.37 -12.75
C LEU A 149 -6.23 -17.38 -13.73
N SER A 150 -6.16 -18.18 -14.79
CA SER A 150 -7.34 -18.38 -15.63
C SER A 150 -8.37 -19.11 -14.76
N LEU A 151 -9.09 -18.34 -13.95
CA LEU A 151 -9.86 -18.80 -12.82
C LEU A 151 -11.21 -19.24 -13.35
N SER A 152 -11.26 -20.52 -13.70
CA SER A 152 -12.49 -21.16 -14.10
C SER A 152 -13.23 -21.64 -12.85
N LEU A 153 -14.40 -21.06 -12.57
CA LEU A 153 -15.26 -21.52 -11.47
C LEU A 153 -15.79 -22.95 -11.67
N SER A 154 -15.65 -23.52 -12.87
CA SER A 154 -15.94 -24.94 -13.13
C SER A 154 -14.75 -25.87 -12.88
N ASP A 155 -13.56 -25.32 -12.65
CA ASP A 155 -12.35 -26.07 -12.31
C ASP A 155 -12.16 -26.10 -10.79
N ALA A 156 -12.38 -27.28 -10.20
CA ALA A 156 -12.31 -27.47 -8.76
C ALA A 156 -10.88 -27.28 -8.21
N GLU A 157 -9.85 -27.60 -8.99
CA GLU A 157 -8.45 -27.47 -8.56
C GLU A 157 -8.01 -26.00 -8.57
N ALA A 158 -8.42 -25.25 -9.60
CA ALA A 158 -8.24 -23.81 -9.65
C ALA A 158 -8.96 -23.11 -8.48
N CYS A 159 -10.20 -23.52 -8.18
CA CYS A 159 -10.95 -23.01 -7.02
C CYS A 159 -10.24 -23.33 -5.70
N ALA A 160 -9.78 -24.56 -5.50
CA ALA A 160 -9.08 -24.96 -4.30
C ALA A 160 -7.77 -24.17 -4.09
N THR A 161 -7.02 -23.94 -5.18
CA THR A 161 -5.78 -23.14 -5.18
C THR A 161 -6.05 -21.67 -4.86
N ALA A 162 -7.11 -21.10 -5.42
CA ALA A 162 -7.52 -19.73 -5.10
C ALA A 162 -7.94 -19.60 -3.64
N ASN A 163 -8.71 -20.56 -3.12
CA ASN A 163 -9.14 -20.59 -1.72
C ASN A 163 -7.98 -20.75 -0.74
N SER A 164 -7.00 -21.61 -1.06
CA SER A 164 -5.82 -21.81 -0.20
C SER A 164 -4.87 -20.62 -0.21
N SER A 165 -4.98 -19.75 -1.23
CA SER A 165 -4.22 -18.50 -1.35
C SER A 165 -4.93 -17.29 -0.76
N ALA A 166 -6.05 -17.48 -0.06
CA ALA A 166 -6.81 -16.41 0.56
C ALA A 166 -5.94 -15.60 1.55
N VAL A 167 -6.05 -14.28 1.53
CA VAL A 167 -5.35 -13.38 2.44
C VAL A 167 -6.36 -12.77 3.41
N PHE A 168 -6.03 -12.77 4.70
CA PHE A 168 -6.81 -12.05 5.70
C PHE A 168 -6.09 -10.74 6.05
N HIS A 169 -6.81 -9.64 5.87
CA HIS A 169 -6.37 -8.30 6.22
C HIS A 169 -7.08 -7.91 7.52
N PRO A 170 -6.46 -8.11 8.69
CA PRO A 170 -7.05 -7.72 9.96
C PRO A 170 -7.18 -6.19 10.05
N GLN A 171 -8.11 -5.73 10.88
CA GLN A 171 -8.14 -4.33 11.29
C GLN A 171 -7.07 -4.13 12.37
N GLU A 172 -6.10 -3.26 12.11
CA GLU A 172 -4.97 -3.02 13.02
C GLU A 172 -5.35 -2.10 14.19
N SER A 173 -6.13 -1.05 13.92
CA SER A 173 -6.66 -0.14 14.93
C SER A 173 -8.16 0.13 14.75
N PRO A 174 -8.94 0.28 15.84
CA PRO A 174 -10.33 0.74 15.75
C PRO A 174 -10.47 2.14 15.15
N ASP A 175 -9.40 2.94 15.18
CA ASP A 175 -9.35 4.30 14.63
C ASP A 175 -8.91 4.33 13.16
N ASP A 176 -8.51 3.19 12.58
CA ASP A 176 -8.16 3.12 11.16
C ASP A 176 -9.41 3.20 10.29
N GLU A 177 -9.28 3.85 9.13
CA GLU A 177 -10.34 3.89 8.11
C GLU A 177 -10.57 2.51 7.44
N GLY A 178 -9.63 1.57 7.63
CA GLY A 178 -9.66 0.23 7.05
C GLY A 178 -10.53 -0.75 7.84
N LEU A 179 -11.50 -1.38 7.17
CA LEU A 179 -12.28 -2.48 7.71
C LEU A 179 -11.55 -3.82 7.49
N PRO A 180 -11.71 -4.81 8.40
CA PRO A 180 -11.11 -6.11 8.20
C PRO A 180 -11.73 -6.79 6.98
N CYS A 181 -10.92 -7.49 6.18
CA CYS A 181 -11.41 -8.21 5.02
C CYS A 181 -10.65 -9.50 4.73
N ILE A 182 -11.32 -10.36 3.97
CA ILE A 182 -10.71 -11.53 3.34
C ILE A 182 -10.62 -11.23 1.85
N GLU A 183 -9.45 -11.46 1.26
CA GLU A 183 -9.21 -11.37 -0.18
C GLU A 183 -9.05 -12.76 -0.77
N ILE A 184 -9.86 -13.09 -1.77
CA ILE A 184 -9.76 -14.35 -2.54
C ILE A 184 -9.83 -14.01 -4.01
N ALA A 185 -8.79 -14.36 -4.78
CA ALA A 185 -8.71 -14.02 -6.20
C ALA A 185 -8.95 -12.52 -6.50
N GLY A 186 -8.47 -11.65 -5.62
CA GLY A 186 -8.66 -10.20 -5.69
C GLY A 186 -10.06 -9.71 -5.33
N VAL A 187 -11.00 -10.60 -4.98
CA VAL A 187 -12.30 -10.21 -4.43
C VAL A 187 -12.12 -9.91 -2.95
N LEU A 188 -12.31 -8.65 -2.54
CA LEU A 188 -12.26 -8.26 -1.13
C LEU A 188 -13.66 -8.35 -0.52
N VAL A 189 -13.80 -9.17 0.52
CA VAL A 189 -15.04 -9.33 1.29
C VAL A 189 -14.83 -8.79 2.69
N PHE A 190 -15.55 -7.71 3.00
CA PHE A 190 -15.58 -7.08 4.31
C PHE A 190 -16.79 -7.58 5.08
N VAL A 191 -16.58 -8.08 6.30
CA VAL A 191 -17.65 -8.51 7.21
C VAL A 191 -17.46 -7.79 8.53
N TYR A 192 -18.41 -6.94 8.91
CA TYR A 192 -18.31 -6.08 10.09
C TYR A 192 -19.66 -5.78 10.71
N LEU A 193 -19.64 -5.30 11.96
CA LEU A 193 -20.85 -4.82 12.64
C LEU A 193 -21.13 -3.38 12.21
N ASP A 194 -22.29 -3.16 11.60
CA ASP A 194 -22.77 -1.85 11.18
C ASP A 194 -23.74 -1.32 12.24
N ALA A 195 -23.28 -0.37 13.05
CA ALA A 195 -24.06 0.21 14.15
C ALA A 195 -25.26 1.02 13.64
N ASP A 196 -25.13 1.68 12.48
CA ASP A 196 -26.20 2.49 11.88
C ASP A 196 -27.37 1.61 11.43
N ARG A 197 -27.07 0.40 10.97
CA ARG A 197 -28.07 -0.59 10.56
C ARG A 197 -28.43 -1.61 11.64
N GLY A 198 -27.69 -1.63 12.74
CA GLY A 198 -27.91 -2.53 13.87
C GLY A 198 -27.70 -4.01 13.52
N GLY A 199 -26.71 -4.35 12.68
CA GLY A 199 -26.51 -5.72 12.24
C GLY A 199 -25.16 -6.00 11.59
N VAL A 200 -24.92 -7.26 11.24
CA VAL A 200 -23.73 -7.66 10.45
C VAL A 200 -23.92 -7.21 9.01
N ARG A 201 -22.92 -6.52 8.47
CA ARG A 201 -22.88 -6.09 7.08
C ARG A 201 -21.76 -6.81 6.35
N VAL A 202 -22.10 -7.27 5.15
CA VAL A 202 -21.15 -7.79 4.17
C VAL A 202 -21.05 -6.80 3.02
N SER A 203 -19.85 -6.35 2.68
CA SER A 203 -19.58 -5.60 1.45
C SER A 203 -18.50 -6.27 0.63
N VAL A 204 -18.70 -6.33 -0.68
CA VAL A 204 -17.79 -6.99 -1.63
C VAL A 204 -17.25 -5.92 -2.56
N HIS A 205 -15.93 -5.77 -2.61
CA HIS A 205 -15.22 -4.84 -3.47
C HIS A 205 -14.45 -5.61 -4.54
N LEU A 206 -14.50 -5.11 -5.77
CA LEU A 206 -14.01 -5.80 -6.97
C LEU A 206 -12.85 -5.06 -7.66
N ASP A 207 -12.26 -4.08 -6.99
CA ASP A 207 -11.24 -3.21 -7.59
C ASP A 207 -9.97 -3.97 -8.02
N THR A 208 -9.68 -5.10 -7.37
CA THR A 208 -8.56 -5.99 -7.68
C THR A 208 -8.99 -7.38 -8.14
N ALA A 209 -10.29 -7.62 -8.30
CA ALA A 209 -10.83 -8.94 -8.63
C ALA A 209 -10.35 -9.41 -10.00
N ASP A 210 -10.13 -10.73 -10.13
CA ASP A 210 -9.83 -11.33 -11.43
C ASP A 210 -10.94 -11.01 -12.44
N GLU A 211 -10.56 -10.49 -13.61
CA GLU A 211 -11.51 -10.08 -14.65
C GLU A 211 -12.42 -11.22 -15.13
N GLN A 212 -11.99 -12.47 -15.00
CA GLN A 212 -12.80 -13.65 -15.37
C GLN A 212 -13.93 -13.93 -14.38
N LEU A 213 -13.80 -13.46 -13.14
CA LEU A 213 -14.84 -13.55 -12.12
C LEU A 213 -15.88 -12.43 -12.26
N VAL A 214 -15.47 -11.27 -12.78
CA VAL A 214 -16.34 -10.11 -12.93
C VAL A 214 -17.23 -10.28 -14.17
N ARG A 215 -18.53 -10.37 -13.93
CA ARG A 215 -19.56 -10.42 -14.98
C ARG A 215 -19.71 -9.07 -15.67
N ALA A 216 -20.36 -9.10 -16.82
CA ALA A 216 -20.65 -7.90 -17.62
C ALA A 216 -21.51 -6.84 -16.88
N ASP A 217 -22.26 -7.24 -15.85
CA ASP A 217 -23.05 -6.32 -15.01
C ASP A 217 -22.23 -5.69 -13.86
N GLY A 218 -20.95 -6.01 -13.75
CA GLY A 218 -20.05 -5.52 -12.70
C GLY A 218 -20.20 -6.26 -11.38
N THR A 219 -20.79 -7.46 -11.37
CA THR A 219 -20.91 -8.33 -10.18
C THR A 219 -20.05 -9.59 -10.33
N VAL A 220 -19.87 -10.33 -9.24
CA VAL A 220 -19.29 -11.68 -9.26
C VAL A 220 -20.36 -12.74 -8.94
N PRO A 221 -20.22 -13.98 -9.45
CA PRO A 221 -20.98 -15.13 -8.96
C PRO A 221 -20.76 -15.34 -7.47
N MET A 222 -21.85 -15.27 -6.70
CA MET A 222 -21.84 -15.31 -5.26
C MET A 222 -23.11 -15.98 -4.74
N GLN A 223 -22.90 -16.81 -3.73
CA GLN A 223 -23.93 -17.39 -2.90
C GLN A 223 -23.57 -17.07 -1.45
N VAL A 224 -24.57 -16.68 -0.64
CA VAL A 224 -24.39 -16.46 0.81
C VAL A 224 -25.32 -17.42 1.52
N GLU A 225 -24.75 -18.21 2.40
CA GLU A 225 -25.46 -19.18 3.23
C GLU A 225 -25.30 -18.83 4.70
N ILE A 226 -26.38 -18.99 5.47
CA ILE A 226 -26.35 -18.98 6.92
C ILE A 226 -26.66 -20.41 7.35
N GLU A 227 -25.65 -21.08 7.90
CA GLU A 227 -25.68 -22.52 8.19
C GLU A 227 -25.98 -23.36 6.94
N THR A 228 -27.23 -23.75 6.75
CA THR A 228 -27.71 -24.56 5.61
C THR A 228 -28.72 -23.82 4.74
N ALA A 229 -29.06 -22.58 5.10
CA ALA A 229 -30.04 -21.77 4.40
C ALA A 229 -29.33 -20.77 3.48
N THR A 230 -29.55 -20.90 2.18
CA THR A 230 -29.13 -19.87 1.21
C THR A 230 -29.99 -18.63 1.37
N VAL A 231 -29.37 -17.51 1.78
CA VAL A 231 -30.03 -16.21 1.96
C VAL A 231 -29.82 -15.27 0.77
N PHE A 232 -28.81 -15.54 -0.05
CA PHE A 232 -28.55 -14.84 -1.29
C PHE A 232 -27.95 -15.81 -2.32
N ASP A 233 -28.42 -15.75 -3.56
CA ASP A 233 -27.89 -16.50 -4.69
C ASP A 233 -28.00 -15.63 -5.95
N ASN A 234 -26.87 -15.34 -6.58
CA ASN A 234 -26.83 -14.72 -7.89
C ASN A 234 -26.03 -15.54 -8.91
N LEU A 235 -25.85 -16.86 -8.71
CA LEU A 235 -25.03 -17.73 -9.56
C LEU A 235 -25.49 -17.71 -11.02
N THR A 236 -26.79 -17.52 -11.24
CA THR A 236 -27.35 -17.28 -12.58
C THR A 236 -27.37 -15.78 -12.88
N PRO A 237 -26.79 -15.31 -14.00
CA PRO A 237 -26.84 -13.91 -14.39
C PRO A 237 -28.30 -13.44 -14.52
N PRO A 238 -28.65 -12.24 -14.05
CA PRO A 238 -29.94 -11.66 -14.36
C PRO A 238 -30.08 -11.52 -15.89
N PRO A 239 -31.29 -11.68 -16.46
CA PRO A 239 -31.49 -11.50 -17.89
C PRO A 239 -30.98 -10.12 -18.29
N ALA A 240 -30.22 -10.06 -19.38
CA ALA A 240 -29.59 -8.84 -19.84
C ALA A 240 -30.63 -7.71 -19.86
N PRO A 241 -30.35 -6.56 -19.22
CA PRO A 241 -31.27 -5.43 -19.29
C PRO A 241 -31.48 -5.09 -20.76
N ALA A 242 -32.75 -4.96 -21.17
CA ALA A 242 -33.10 -4.55 -22.53
C ALA A 242 -32.24 -3.34 -22.90
N GLU A 243 -31.57 -3.43 -24.06
CA GLU A 243 -30.55 -2.47 -24.50
C GLU A 243 -30.95 -1.04 -24.12
N PRO A 244 -30.16 -0.33 -23.30
CA PRO A 244 -30.46 1.06 -23.02
C PRO A 244 -30.36 1.82 -24.35
N THR A 245 -31.51 2.34 -24.79
CA THR A 245 -31.64 3.11 -26.02
C THR A 245 -30.50 4.14 -26.10
N ARG A 246 -29.88 4.21 -27.29
CA ARG A 246 -28.69 5.01 -27.71
C ARG A 246 -28.51 6.43 -27.13
N TRP A 247 -29.52 7.02 -26.49
CA TRP A 247 -29.48 8.35 -25.90
C TRP A 247 -28.75 8.40 -24.54
N ARG A 248 -28.70 7.32 -23.75
CA ARG A 248 -27.97 7.32 -22.46
C ARG A 248 -26.45 7.23 -22.63
N THR A 249 -25.97 6.62 -23.71
CA THR A 249 -24.54 6.58 -24.08
C THR A 249 -24.02 7.95 -24.52
N TRP A 250 -24.92 8.85 -24.96
CA TRP A 250 -24.57 10.22 -25.36
C TRP A 250 -24.30 11.13 -24.16
N ILE A 251 -25.02 10.97 -23.04
CA ILE A 251 -24.84 11.80 -21.83
C ILE A 251 -23.49 11.52 -21.15
N ARG A 252 -23.03 10.26 -21.11
CA ARG A 252 -21.70 9.92 -20.54
C ARG A 252 -20.51 10.44 -21.36
N ARG A 253 -20.69 10.79 -22.64
CA ARG A 253 -19.63 11.41 -23.47
C ARG A 253 -19.50 12.93 -23.27
N LEU A 254 -20.51 13.58 -22.68
CA LEU A 254 -20.49 15.03 -22.45
C LEU A 254 -19.78 15.45 -21.16
N THR A 255 -19.66 14.55 -20.17
CA THR A 255 -18.93 14.83 -18.92
C THR A 255 -17.43 14.55 -18.98
N ARG A 256 -16.89 13.95 -20.06
CA ARG A 256 -15.44 13.73 -20.24
C ARG A 256 -14.74 14.77 -21.15
N ARG A 257 -15.44 15.80 -21.63
CA ARG A 257 -14.88 16.76 -22.59
C ARG A 257 -14.88 18.23 -22.14
N ALA A 258 -15.04 18.48 -20.84
CA ALA A 258 -14.92 19.82 -20.29
C ALA A 258 -14.13 19.79 -18.98
N THR A 259 -12.79 19.72 -19.06
CA THR A 259 -11.87 20.40 -18.14
C THR A 259 -10.40 20.15 -18.51
N LEU A 260 -9.82 21.08 -19.28
CA LEU A 260 -8.45 21.61 -19.25
C LEU A 260 -8.31 22.55 -20.49
N PRO A 261 -7.47 23.59 -20.50
CA PRO A 261 -7.26 24.61 -19.46
C PRO A 261 -7.17 26.05 -20.01
N ASP A 262 -7.04 26.98 -19.06
CA ASP A 262 -6.25 28.21 -19.11
C ASP A 262 -6.78 29.50 -19.77
N GLY A 263 -6.52 30.61 -19.06
CA GLY A 263 -6.05 31.83 -19.71
C GLY A 263 -7.00 33.02 -19.80
N GLY A 264 -7.02 33.85 -18.75
CA GLY A 264 -6.80 35.29 -18.95
C GLY A 264 -7.97 36.27 -18.72
N LYS A 265 -7.81 37.06 -17.64
CA LYS A 265 -8.07 38.52 -17.52
C LYS A 265 -9.47 39.05 -17.89
N SER A 266 -10.16 39.66 -16.91
CA SER A 266 -10.13 41.12 -16.70
C SER A 266 -11.10 41.59 -15.61
N ARG A 267 -10.70 42.69 -14.95
CA ARG A 267 -11.44 43.67 -14.12
C ARG A 267 -11.68 43.33 -12.65
N GLN A 268 -11.61 44.26 -11.70
CA GLN A 268 -11.03 45.60 -11.56
C GLN A 268 -11.28 45.93 -10.09
N GLY A 269 -10.23 46.19 -9.30
CA GLY A 269 -10.36 46.52 -7.88
C GLY A 269 -9.75 47.87 -7.57
N GLY A 270 -10.54 48.72 -6.90
CA GLY A 270 -10.07 49.85 -6.08
C GLY A 270 -10.48 51.24 -6.61
N VAL A 271 -10.83 52.25 -5.80
CA VAL A 271 -11.00 52.46 -4.34
C VAL A 271 -11.85 53.75 -4.17
N ASP A 272 -12.45 53.96 -2.98
CA ASP A 272 -13.01 55.21 -2.38
C ASP A 272 -14.42 55.68 -2.82
N HIS A 273 -15.35 56.11 -1.96
CA HIS A 273 -15.32 56.59 -0.57
C HIS A 273 -16.77 56.53 0.07
N PRO A 274 -16.98 56.88 1.36
CA PRO A 274 -18.11 56.46 2.20
C PRO A 274 -19.25 57.50 2.32
N GLN A 275 -20.52 57.08 2.46
CA GLN A 275 -21.59 57.82 3.16
C GLN A 275 -22.66 56.84 3.69
N ARG A 276 -22.79 56.71 5.02
CA ARG A 276 -23.95 57.16 5.82
C ARG A 276 -25.33 56.87 5.17
N HIS A 277 -26.08 55.92 5.73
CA HIS A 277 -27.29 56.21 6.51
C HIS A 277 -27.91 54.95 7.13
N THR A 278 -28.22 55.08 8.42
CA THR A 278 -29.16 54.32 9.25
C THR A 278 -30.54 54.21 8.60
N ILE A 279 -31.27 53.11 8.85
CA ILE A 279 -32.63 53.05 9.44
C ILE A 279 -33.20 51.64 9.24
N ILE A 280 -33.46 50.99 10.39
CA ILE A 280 -34.29 49.82 10.74
C ILE A 280 -33.90 48.48 10.11
#